data_AF-A0A916U609-F1
#
_entry.id   AF-A0A916U609-F1
#
_cell.length_a   1.000
_cell.length_b   1.000
_cell.length_c   1.000
_cell.angle_alpha   90.00
_cell.angle_beta   90.00
_cell.angle_gamma   90.00
#
_symmetry.space_group_name_H-M   'P 1'
#
loop_
_entity.id
_entity.type
_entity.pdbx_description
1 polymer ?
#
loop_
_entity_poly.entity_id
_entity_poly.type
_entity_poly.pdbx_seq_one_letter_code
_entity_poly.pdbx_strand_id
1 'polypeptide(L)'
;MTISNDTVANLALEPASTALVLIDLQHGIVGRALAPHAGPDIVQRCARLADAFREKGATIVYVRVLVDQILRLRADTPTTRPADAPPLPANACELVPDADVRDGDVLITKKQWGAFYGTDLEQQLRRRGIHTIVMAGIATNFGVESTARQAFDQGFELVFAEDAMSSMSEELHQFSVQHIFPKMGRVRNLEQLLQSLGQ
;
A
#
# COMPACT_ATOMS: atom_id res chain seq x y z
N MET A 1 25.70 12.06 -13.95
CA MET A 1 25.89 12.25 -12.50
C MET A 1 25.64 10.90 -11.86
N THR A 2 26.70 10.16 -11.62
CA THR A 2 26.65 8.76 -11.18
C THR A 2 26.16 8.72 -9.74
N ILE A 3 24.98 8.13 -9.52
CA ILE A 3 24.44 7.91 -8.18
C ILE A 3 25.45 6.98 -7.49
N SER A 4 26.07 7.45 -6.41
CA SER A 4 26.98 6.64 -5.60
C SER A 4 26.23 5.41 -5.06
N ASN A 5 26.90 4.25 -5.09
CA ASN A 5 26.42 2.98 -4.51
C ASN A 5 26.09 3.11 -3.01
N ASP A 6 26.58 4.14 -2.32
CA ASP A 6 26.30 4.39 -0.90
C ASP A 6 24.84 4.75 -0.59
N THR A 7 24.08 5.24 -1.58
CA THR A 7 22.68 5.67 -1.37
C THR A 7 21.69 4.50 -1.26
N VAL A 8 22.12 3.29 -1.62
CA VAL A 8 21.30 2.07 -1.56
C VAL A 8 21.46 1.36 -0.20
N ALA A 9 22.55 1.60 0.54
CA ALA A 9 23.02 0.69 1.58
C ALA A 9 22.43 0.88 2.99
N ASN A 10 21.97 2.07 3.40
CA ASN A 10 21.51 2.28 4.79
C ASN A 10 20.07 2.81 4.84
N LEU A 11 19.09 1.90 4.82
CA LEU A 11 17.76 2.17 5.35
C LEU A 11 17.72 1.57 6.76
N ALA A 12 17.51 2.40 7.77
CA ALA A 12 17.16 1.98 9.12
C ALA A 12 15.72 2.45 9.41
N LEU A 13 14.88 1.53 9.87
CA LEU A 13 13.49 1.79 10.23
C LEU A 13 13.36 1.64 11.74
N GLU A 14 13.01 2.73 12.42
CA GLU A 14 12.66 2.72 13.83
C GLU A 14 11.21 2.23 13.98
N PRO A 15 10.96 1.04 14.56
CA PRO A 15 9.62 0.47 14.64
C PRO A 15 8.62 1.38 15.37
N ALA A 16 9.05 2.07 16.43
CA ALA A 16 8.16 2.89 17.26
C ALA A 16 7.53 4.08 16.50
N SER A 17 8.16 4.53 15.42
CA SER A 17 7.71 5.68 14.62
C SER A 17 7.47 5.34 13.14
N THR A 18 7.44 4.04 12.82
CA THR A 18 7.16 3.52 11.48
C THR A 18 5.82 2.81 11.44
N ALA A 19 5.04 3.07 10.39
CA ALA A 19 3.84 2.29 10.08
C ALA A 19 3.98 1.54 8.76
N LEU A 20 3.54 0.28 8.73
CA LEU A 20 3.30 -0.46 7.49
C LEU A 20 1.85 -0.22 7.05
N VAL A 21 1.66 0.36 5.87
CA VAL A 21 0.34 0.65 5.30
C VAL A 21 0.10 -0.26 4.10
N LEU A 22 -0.85 -1.19 4.26
CA LEU A 22 -1.21 -2.24 3.30
C LEU A 22 -2.51 -1.87 2.59
N ILE A 23 -2.41 -1.60 1.28
CA ILE A 23 -3.52 -1.07 0.48
C ILE A 23 -4.31 -2.20 -0.21
N ASP A 24 -5.62 -2.23 0.05
CA ASP A 24 -6.68 -2.95 -0.66
C ASP A 24 -6.41 -4.45 -0.90
N LEU A 25 -5.91 -5.18 0.12
CA LEU A 25 -5.75 -6.65 0.14
C LEU A 25 -7.10 -7.37 0.32
N GLN A 26 -8.10 -7.00 -0.48
CA GLN A 26 -9.48 -7.46 -0.39
C GLN A 26 -9.89 -8.33 -1.57
N HIS A 27 -10.91 -9.17 -1.40
CA HIS A 27 -11.35 -10.15 -2.41
C HIS A 27 -11.60 -9.50 -3.79
N GLY A 28 -12.24 -8.34 -3.83
CA GLY A 28 -12.56 -7.63 -5.08
C GLY A 28 -11.36 -7.05 -5.83
N ILE A 29 -10.17 -7.04 -5.23
CA ILE A 29 -8.94 -6.47 -5.78
C ILE A 29 -7.89 -7.54 -6.02
N VAL A 30 -7.66 -8.43 -5.04
CA VAL A 30 -6.69 -9.53 -5.12
C VAL A 30 -7.00 -10.48 -6.28
N GLY A 31 -8.29 -10.73 -6.56
CA GLY A 31 -8.72 -11.63 -7.64
C GLY A 31 -8.67 -11.05 -9.06
N ARG A 32 -8.16 -9.83 -9.26
CA ARG A 32 -8.08 -9.21 -10.59
C ARG A 32 -6.91 -9.77 -11.40
N ALA A 33 -6.93 -9.54 -12.71
CA ALA A 33 -5.74 -9.70 -13.54
C ALA A 33 -4.71 -8.63 -13.13
N LEU A 34 -3.60 -9.06 -12.56
CA LEU A 34 -2.57 -8.19 -11.99
C LEU A 34 -1.19 -8.51 -12.57
N ALA A 35 -0.32 -7.51 -12.61
CA ALA A 35 1.05 -7.58 -13.05
C ALA A 35 1.89 -6.47 -12.36
N PRO A 36 3.18 -6.70 -12.08
CA PRO A 36 3.99 -7.86 -12.46
C PRO A 36 3.79 -9.10 -11.56
N HIS A 37 3.07 -8.95 -10.45
CA HIS A 37 2.88 -10.01 -9.46
C HIS A 37 1.40 -10.38 -9.30
N ALA A 38 1.13 -11.67 -9.09
CA ALA A 38 -0.24 -12.14 -8.87
C ALA A 38 -0.75 -11.70 -7.49
N GLY A 39 -2.06 -11.55 -7.35
CA GLY A 39 -2.70 -11.13 -6.10
C GLY A 39 -2.31 -11.97 -4.88
N PRO A 40 -2.39 -13.31 -4.94
CA PRO A 40 -1.99 -14.17 -3.81
C PRO A 40 -0.53 -13.96 -3.37
N ASP A 41 0.39 -13.76 -4.32
CA ASP A 41 1.81 -13.51 -4.00
C ASP A 41 1.97 -12.18 -3.24
N ILE A 42 1.22 -11.14 -3.64
CA ILE A 42 1.23 -9.85 -2.94
C ILE A 42 0.68 -9.99 -1.53
N VAL A 43 -0.43 -10.72 -1.35
CA VAL A 43 -1.01 -10.96 -0.01
C VAL A 43 0.00 -11.68 0.88
N GLN A 44 0.65 -12.73 0.38
CA GLN A 44 1.66 -13.47 1.13
C GLN A 44 2.85 -12.59 1.54
N ARG A 45 3.36 -11.76 0.62
CA ARG A 45 4.46 -10.83 0.90
C ARG A 45 4.06 -9.76 1.92
N CYS A 46 2.85 -9.21 1.80
CA CYS A 46 2.31 -8.24 2.75
C CYS A 46 2.12 -8.85 4.15
N ALA A 47 1.63 -10.09 4.26
CA ALA A 47 1.50 -10.80 5.53
C ALA A 47 2.86 -11.02 6.18
N ARG A 48 3.88 -11.42 5.41
CA ARG A 48 5.27 -11.54 5.90
C ARG A 48 5.82 -10.20 6.44
N LEU A 49 5.56 -9.09 5.75
CA LEU A 49 5.92 -7.76 6.26
C LEU A 49 5.15 -7.44 7.54
N ALA A 50 3.85 -7.67 7.57
CA ALA A 50 3.02 -7.40 8.74
C ALA A 50 3.51 -8.16 9.97
N ASP A 51 3.86 -9.44 9.83
CA ASP A 51 4.43 -10.24 10.90
C ASP A 51 5.74 -9.66 11.44
N ALA A 52 6.70 -9.39 10.55
CA ALA A 52 8.00 -8.86 10.95
C ALA A 52 7.90 -7.47 11.61
N PHE A 53 7.05 -6.58 11.06
CA PHE A 53 6.83 -5.26 11.63
C PHE A 53 6.13 -5.35 13.00
N ARG A 54 5.14 -6.25 13.12
CA ARG A 54 4.40 -6.47 14.37
C ARG A 54 5.28 -7.05 15.47
N GLU A 55 6.17 -8.00 15.14
CA GLU A 55 7.15 -8.56 16.07
C GLU A 55 8.10 -7.48 16.65
N LYS A 56 8.34 -6.42 15.88
CA LYS A 56 9.15 -5.27 16.30
C LYS A 56 8.34 -4.14 16.96
N GLY A 57 7.03 -4.30 17.09
CA GLY A 57 6.15 -3.31 17.71
C GLY A 57 5.78 -2.13 16.81
N ALA A 58 6.00 -2.23 15.50
CA ALA A 58 5.57 -1.20 14.56
C ALA A 58 4.05 -1.22 14.35
N THR A 59 3.51 -0.08 13.90
CA THR A 59 2.06 0.03 13.64
C THR A 59 1.72 -0.61 12.29
N ILE A 60 0.75 -1.53 12.26
CA ILE A 60 0.22 -2.10 11.02
C ILE A 60 -1.12 -1.43 10.70
N VAL A 61 -1.27 -0.97 9.46
CA VAL A 61 -2.48 -0.35 8.95
C VAL A 61 -2.95 -1.10 7.71
N TYR A 62 -4.13 -1.69 7.78
CA TYR A 62 -4.82 -2.22 6.62
C TYR A 62 -5.81 -1.20 6.09
N VAL A 63 -5.76 -0.96 4.79
CA VAL A 63 -6.72 -0.09 4.09
C VAL A 63 -7.57 -0.95 3.18
N ARG A 64 -8.87 -0.72 3.21
CA ARG A 64 -9.83 -1.31 2.27
C ARG A 64 -10.65 -0.23 1.59
N VAL A 65 -11.09 -0.50 0.37
CA VAL A 65 -11.97 0.40 -0.39
C VAL A 65 -13.34 -0.22 -0.59
N LEU A 66 -14.38 0.55 -0.27
CA LEU A 66 -15.75 0.16 -0.58
C LEU A 66 -15.98 0.30 -2.09
N VAL A 67 -15.73 -0.78 -2.84
CA VAL A 67 -15.76 -0.78 -4.32
C VAL A 67 -17.14 -0.47 -4.91
N ASP A 68 -18.20 -0.71 -4.15
CA ASP A 68 -19.58 -0.36 -4.43
C ASP A 68 -19.90 1.13 -4.19
N GLN A 69 -19.12 1.79 -3.33
CA GLN A 69 -19.28 3.20 -2.94
C GLN A 69 -18.12 4.08 -3.37
N ILE A 70 -17.20 3.56 -4.18
CA ILE A 70 -16.05 4.32 -4.65
C ILE A 70 -16.51 5.54 -5.43
N LEU A 71 -15.84 6.66 -5.23
CA LEU A 71 -16.13 7.93 -5.89
C LEU A 71 -16.12 7.75 -7.41
N ARG A 72 -17.24 8.11 -8.04
CA ARG A 72 -17.41 8.11 -9.50
C ARG A 72 -17.77 9.50 -9.96
N LEU A 73 -16.83 10.14 -10.65
CA LEU A 73 -17.01 11.45 -11.27
C LEU A 73 -16.98 11.29 -12.80
N ARG A 74 -17.35 12.36 -13.51
CA ARG A 74 -17.25 12.40 -14.96
C ARG A 74 -15.77 12.41 -15.37
N ALA A 75 -15.38 11.42 -16.15
CA ALA A 75 -14.04 11.26 -16.70
C ALA A 75 -14.14 10.59 -18.07
N ASP A 76 -13.12 10.74 -18.92
CA ASP A 76 -13.08 10.11 -20.24
C ASP A 76 -13.05 8.58 -20.13
N THR A 77 -12.28 8.07 -19.17
CA THR A 77 -12.18 6.65 -18.84
C THR A 77 -12.41 6.46 -17.34
N PRO A 78 -13.67 6.45 -16.88
CA PRO A 78 -13.97 6.31 -15.46
C PRO A 78 -13.62 4.90 -14.98
N THR A 79 -13.26 4.75 -13.70
CA THR A 79 -13.04 3.45 -13.06
C THR A 79 -14.36 2.73 -12.75
N THR A 80 -15.23 2.62 -13.76
CA THR A 80 -16.49 1.89 -13.69
C THR A 80 -16.29 0.45 -14.11
N ARG A 81 -17.01 -0.46 -13.46
CA ARG A 81 -17.13 -1.83 -13.95
C ARG A 81 -17.90 -1.82 -15.27
N PRO A 82 -17.51 -2.64 -16.26
CA PRO A 82 -18.31 -2.85 -17.46
C PRO A 82 -19.77 -3.19 -17.09
N ALA A 83 -20.72 -2.72 -17.90
CA ALA A 83 -22.15 -2.93 -17.63
C ALA A 83 -22.55 -4.42 -17.65
N ASP A 84 -21.82 -5.22 -18.40
CA ASP A 84 -21.95 -6.67 -18.55
C ASP A 84 -21.09 -7.48 -17.56
N ALA A 85 -20.30 -6.81 -16.71
CA ALA A 85 -19.51 -7.51 -15.70
C ALA A 85 -20.44 -8.22 -14.68
N PRO A 86 -20.10 -9.45 -14.23
CA PRO A 86 -20.85 -10.13 -13.19
C PRO A 86 -21.02 -9.25 -11.94
N PRO A 87 -22.04 -9.43 -11.10
CA PRO A 87 -22.13 -8.73 -9.81
C PRO A 87 -20.85 -8.88 -8.98
N LEU A 88 -20.54 -7.88 -8.16
CA LEU A 88 -19.46 -8.04 -7.19
C LEU A 88 -19.86 -9.15 -6.20
N PRO A 89 -18.92 -10.03 -5.81
CA PRO A 89 -19.22 -10.97 -4.74
C PRO A 89 -19.54 -10.19 -3.45
N ALA A 90 -20.38 -10.77 -2.59
CA ALA A 90 -20.84 -10.08 -1.37
C ALA A 90 -19.67 -9.64 -0.46
N ASN A 91 -18.60 -10.43 -0.45
CA ASN A 91 -17.38 -10.17 0.31
C ASN A 91 -16.32 -9.35 -0.46
N ALA A 92 -16.68 -8.68 -1.57
CA ALA A 92 -15.69 -7.95 -2.39
C ALA A 92 -14.89 -6.89 -1.61
N CYS A 93 -15.51 -6.28 -0.59
CA CYS A 93 -14.92 -5.26 0.28
C CYS A 93 -14.27 -5.86 1.54
N GLU A 94 -14.29 -7.19 1.72
CA GLU A 94 -13.66 -7.86 2.85
C GLU A 94 -12.20 -8.15 2.51
N LEU A 95 -11.31 -7.88 3.48
CA LEU A 95 -9.90 -8.29 3.39
C LEU A 95 -9.85 -9.81 3.28
N VAL A 96 -8.94 -10.33 2.45
CA VAL A 96 -8.81 -11.78 2.31
C VAL A 96 -8.27 -12.38 3.62
N PRO A 97 -8.67 -13.60 4.02
CA PRO A 97 -8.19 -14.21 5.26
C PRO A 97 -6.66 -14.27 5.36
N ASP A 98 -5.99 -14.55 4.24
CA ASP A 98 -4.53 -14.66 4.15
C ASP A 98 -3.80 -13.33 4.35
N ALA A 99 -4.51 -12.19 4.37
CA ALA A 99 -3.93 -10.90 4.78
C ALA A 99 -3.60 -10.86 6.28
N ASP A 100 -4.14 -11.82 7.06
CA ASP A 100 -3.86 -12.07 8.47
C ASP A 100 -3.91 -10.82 9.35
N VAL A 101 -5.05 -10.11 9.28
CA VAL A 101 -5.34 -8.97 10.15
C VAL A 101 -5.52 -9.47 11.57
N ARG A 102 -4.80 -8.88 12.53
CA ARG A 102 -4.81 -9.27 13.94
C ARG A 102 -5.37 -8.17 14.83
N ASP A 103 -5.75 -8.55 16.04
CA ASP A 103 -6.15 -7.60 17.07
C ASP A 103 -5.04 -6.58 17.33
N GLY A 104 -5.41 -5.30 17.32
CA GLY A 104 -4.48 -4.18 17.49
C GLY A 104 -4.04 -3.52 16.17
N ASP A 105 -4.21 -4.19 15.03
CA ASP A 105 -3.98 -3.59 13.72
C ASP A 105 -5.04 -2.50 13.43
N VAL A 106 -4.64 -1.44 12.73
CA VAL A 106 -5.55 -0.34 12.37
C VAL A 106 -6.25 -0.67 11.06
N LEU A 107 -7.58 -0.60 11.03
CA LEU A 107 -8.37 -0.78 9.80
C LEU A 107 -8.94 0.55 9.32
N ILE A 108 -8.57 0.95 8.10
CA ILE A 108 -9.08 2.15 7.43
C ILE A 108 -9.99 1.74 6.28
N THR A 109 -11.17 2.35 6.21
CA THR A 109 -12.10 2.17 5.09
C THR A 109 -12.21 3.45 4.29
N LYS A 110 -11.87 3.40 3.00
CA LYS A 110 -11.92 4.55 2.07
C LYS A 110 -12.99 4.38 0.99
N LYS A 111 -13.39 5.51 0.38
CA LYS A 111 -14.25 5.58 -0.82
C LYS A 111 -13.53 6.25 -2.00
N GLN A 112 -12.23 6.51 -1.86
CA GLN A 112 -11.39 7.24 -2.80
C GLN A 112 -10.22 6.34 -3.21
N TRP A 113 -9.38 6.83 -4.12
CA TRP A 113 -8.13 6.14 -4.45
C TRP A 113 -7.15 6.22 -3.27
N GLY A 114 -6.79 7.43 -2.85
CA GLY A 114 -5.94 7.68 -1.69
C GLY A 114 -6.66 7.42 -0.36
N ALA A 115 -5.90 7.00 0.63
CA ALA A 115 -6.41 6.59 1.94
C ALA A 115 -6.52 7.72 2.96
N PHE A 116 -6.05 8.94 2.68
CA PHE A 116 -6.13 10.06 3.64
C PHE A 116 -7.45 10.82 3.57
N TYR A 117 -7.93 11.11 2.36
CA TYR A 117 -9.11 11.96 2.20
C TYR A 117 -10.37 11.26 2.69
N GLY A 118 -11.09 11.89 3.61
CA GLY A 118 -12.37 11.39 4.13
C GLY A 118 -12.23 10.17 5.05
N THR A 119 -11.03 9.92 5.59
CA THR A 119 -10.76 8.86 6.59
C THR A 119 -10.10 9.47 7.84
N ASP A 120 -9.81 8.64 8.83
CA ASP A 120 -9.05 9.00 10.02
C ASP A 120 -7.57 8.58 9.96
N LEU A 121 -7.05 8.15 8.80
CA LEU A 121 -5.68 7.64 8.65
C LEU A 121 -4.62 8.60 9.21
N GLU A 122 -4.66 9.88 8.83
CA GLU A 122 -3.70 10.87 9.33
C GLU A 122 -3.73 10.96 10.86
N GLN A 123 -4.93 11.03 11.44
CA GLN A 123 -5.09 11.14 12.89
C GLN A 123 -4.54 9.90 13.60
N GLN A 124 -4.76 8.71 13.06
CA GLN A 124 -4.23 7.45 13.59
C GLN A 124 -2.69 7.46 13.57
N LEU A 125 -2.09 7.84 12.44
CA LEU A 125 -0.63 7.90 12.28
C LEU A 125 0.00 8.93 13.24
N ARG A 126 -0.55 10.16 13.27
CA ARG A 126 0.00 11.25 14.11
C ARG A 126 -0.12 10.96 15.60
N ARG A 127 -1.25 10.43 16.07
CA ARG A 127 -1.45 10.09 17.49
C ARG A 127 -0.50 9.00 17.97
N ARG A 128 0.00 8.17 17.06
CA ARG A 128 0.97 7.10 17.33
C ARG A 128 2.43 7.54 17.15
N GLY A 129 2.68 8.82 16.85
CA GLY A 129 4.04 9.34 16.65
C GLY A 129 4.70 8.87 15.36
N ILE A 130 3.91 8.43 14.37
CA ILE A 130 4.45 7.93 13.11
C ILE A 130 4.99 9.07 12.26
N HIS A 131 6.21 8.91 11.75
CA HIS A 131 6.83 9.81 10.77
C HIS A 131 7.24 9.09 9.48
N THR A 132 7.44 7.77 9.51
CA THR A 132 7.83 6.97 8.33
C THR A 132 6.70 5.99 7.99
N ILE A 133 6.36 5.92 6.70
CA ILE A 133 5.37 4.98 6.17
C ILE A 133 6.04 4.04 5.17
N VAL A 134 5.89 2.75 5.41
CA VAL A 134 6.20 1.70 4.45
C VAL A 134 4.93 1.32 3.71
N MET A 135 4.91 1.54 2.39
CA MET A 135 3.76 1.34 1.51
C MET A 135 3.85 0.01 0.78
N ALA A 136 2.76 -0.77 0.80
CA ALA A 136 2.59 -1.98 0.01
C ALA A 136 1.12 -2.18 -0.40
N GLY A 137 0.84 -3.18 -1.25
CA GLY A 137 -0.53 -3.53 -1.67
C GLY A 137 -0.87 -3.15 -3.12
N ILE A 138 -2.17 -3.02 -3.41
CA ILE A 138 -2.71 -2.97 -4.77
C ILE A 138 -3.73 -1.82 -4.90
N ALA A 139 -3.79 -1.05 -5.99
CA ALA A 139 -2.90 -1.05 -7.14
C ALA A 139 -1.80 0.01 -7.01
N THR A 140 -0.60 -0.30 -7.50
CA THR A 140 0.61 0.53 -7.39
C THR A 140 0.37 1.99 -7.82
N ASN A 141 -0.14 2.21 -9.02
CA ASN A 141 -0.35 3.55 -9.59
C ASN A 141 -1.73 4.17 -9.26
N PHE A 142 -2.54 3.50 -8.45
CA PHE A 142 -3.84 4.01 -7.99
C PHE A 142 -3.85 4.19 -6.48
N GLY A 143 -4.33 3.20 -5.73
CA GLY A 143 -4.51 3.30 -4.29
C GLY A 143 -3.21 3.57 -3.55
N VAL A 144 -2.13 2.88 -3.93
CA VAL A 144 -0.82 3.03 -3.30
C VAL A 144 -0.23 4.41 -3.62
N GLU A 145 -0.05 4.75 -4.90
CA GLU A 145 0.55 6.04 -5.29
C GLU A 145 -0.30 7.24 -4.84
N SER A 146 -1.63 7.17 -4.93
CA SER A 146 -2.49 8.27 -4.47
C SER A 146 -2.36 8.50 -2.96
N THR A 147 -2.25 7.42 -2.17
CA THR A 147 -2.00 7.51 -0.73
C THR A 147 -0.60 8.05 -0.45
N ALA A 148 0.40 7.60 -1.21
CA ALA A 148 1.78 8.05 -1.06
C ALA A 148 1.95 9.55 -1.37
N ARG A 149 1.31 10.06 -2.43
CA ARG A 149 1.32 11.50 -2.74
C ARG A 149 0.72 12.33 -1.61
N GLN A 150 -0.41 11.89 -1.06
CA GLN A 150 -1.03 12.55 0.09
C GLN A 150 -0.12 12.52 1.32
N ALA A 151 0.51 11.39 1.61
CA ALA A 151 1.46 11.27 2.71
C ALA A 151 2.70 12.17 2.53
N PHE A 152 3.23 12.25 1.31
CA PHE A 152 4.34 13.13 0.97
C PHE A 152 3.98 14.60 1.17
N ASP A 153 2.82 15.05 0.69
CA ASP A 153 2.33 16.42 0.87
C ASP A 153 2.13 16.77 2.36
N GLN A 154 1.88 15.77 3.20
CA GLN A 154 1.78 15.89 4.66
C GLN A 154 3.13 15.75 5.38
N GLY A 155 4.23 15.53 4.67
CA GLY A 155 5.58 15.46 5.26
C GLY A 155 5.90 14.14 5.98
N PHE A 156 5.28 13.03 5.58
CA PHE A 156 5.75 11.70 5.99
C PHE A 156 6.94 11.26 5.14
N GLU A 157 7.91 10.58 5.76
CA GLU A 157 8.94 9.85 5.02
C GLU A 157 8.34 8.57 4.43
N LEU A 158 8.73 8.24 3.20
CA LEU A 158 8.14 7.10 2.48
C LEU A 158 9.18 6.05 2.09
N VAL A 159 8.79 4.80 2.27
CA VAL A 159 9.46 3.63 1.72
C VAL A 159 8.44 2.77 0.99
N PHE A 160 8.81 2.22 -0.15
CA PHE A 160 7.92 1.43 -1.00
C PHE A 160 8.44 -0.01 -1.11
N ALA A 161 7.62 -0.98 -0.75
CA ALA A 161 7.91 -2.41 -0.85
C ALA A 161 7.58 -2.91 -2.26
N GLU A 162 8.48 -2.71 -3.23
CA GLU A 162 8.21 -2.88 -4.67
C GLU A 162 7.62 -4.24 -5.03
N ASP A 163 8.21 -5.31 -4.52
CA ASP A 163 7.80 -6.69 -4.76
C ASP A 163 6.57 -7.07 -3.94
N ALA A 164 6.15 -6.27 -2.97
CA ALA A 164 4.86 -6.40 -2.28
C ALA A 164 3.79 -5.46 -2.86
N MET A 165 3.95 -5.02 -4.12
CA MET A 165 2.97 -4.21 -4.85
C MET A 165 2.67 -4.79 -6.23
N SER A 166 1.45 -4.55 -6.72
CA SER A 166 1.08 -4.90 -8.10
C SER A 166 0.02 -3.95 -8.65
N SER A 167 -0.19 -3.97 -9.96
CA SER A 167 -1.22 -3.18 -10.63
C SER A 167 -1.96 -4.00 -11.68
N MET A 168 -2.93 -3.40 -12.37
CA MET A 168 -3.64 -4.02 -13.50
C MET A 168 -2.77 -4.11 -14.77
N SER A 169 -1.58 -3.50 -14.78
CA SER A 169 -0.60 -3.56 -15.86
C SER A 169 0.80 -3.40 -15.28
N GLU A 170 1.74 -4.19 -15.80
CA GLU A 170 3.17 -4.06 -15.47
C GLU A 170 3.71 -2.69 -15.85
N GLU A 171 3.31 -2.14 -16.99
CA GLU A 171 3.72 -0.81 -17.44
C GLU A 171 3.34 0.27 -16.42
N LEU A 172 2.11 0.22 -15.92
CA LEU A 172 1.61 1.17 -14.92
C LEU A 172 2.34 1.03 -13.59
N HIS A 173 2.61 -0.21 -13.16
CA HIS A 173 3.41 -0.49 -11.97
C HIS A 173 4.83 0.08 -12.12
N GLN A 174 5.50 -0.23 -13.23
CA GLN A 174 6.87 0.20 -13.50
C GLN A 174 6.98 1.72 -13.62
N PHE A 175 5.99 2.39 -14.21
CA PHE A 175 5.96 3.84 -14.28
C PHE A 175 6.03 4.48 -12.88
N SER A 176 5.17 4.03 -11.95
CA SER A 176 5.18 4.52 -10.57
C SER A 176 6.49 4.22 -9.86
N VAL A 177 6.98 2.98 -9.97
CA VAL A 177 8.20 2.50 -9.30
C VAL A 177 9.45 3.21 -9.79
N GLN A 178 9.58 3.45 -11.10
CA GLN A 178 10.81 4.00 -11.69
C GLN A 178 10.82 5.52 -11.74
N HIS A 179 9.66 6.18 -11.87
CA HIS A 179 9.61 7.62 -12.16
C HIS A 179 8.99 8.45 -11.05
N ILE A 180 8.09 7.89 -10.25
CA ILE A 180 7.34 8.63 -9.25
C ILE A 180 7.89 8.37 -7.84
N PHE A 181 7.91 7.12 -7.40
CA PHE A 181 8.30 6.76 -6.02
C PHE A 181 9.71 7.24 -5.61
N PRO A 182 10.75 7.18 -6.46
CA PRO A 182 12.08 7.66 -6.09
C PRO A 182 12.15 9.17 -5.83
N LYS A 183 11.12 9.93 -6.22
CA LYS A 183 11.02 11.37 -5.93
C LYS A 183 10.36 11.66 -4.59
N MET A 184 9.60 10.71 -4.05
CA MET A 184 8.85 10.87 -2.78
C MET A 184 9.43 10.03 -1.65
N GLY A 185 10.25 9.03 -1.95
CA GLY A 185 10.78 8.11 -0.95
C GLY A 185 11.79 7.11 -1.53
N ARG A 186 11.99 6.01 -0.80
CA ARG A 186 12.95 4.95 -1.13
C ARG A 186 12.22 3.70 -1.61
N VAL A 187 12.62 3.14 -2.74
CA VAL A 187 12.08 1.86 -3.24
C VAL A 187 12.97 0.72 -2.77
N ARG A 188 12.38 -0.30 -2.14
CA ARG A 188 13.07 -1.47 -1.59
C ARG A 188 12.26 -2.74 -1.88
N ASN A 189 12.94 -3.87 -1.91
CA ASN A 189 12.26 -5.17 -1.90
C ASN A 189 12.00 -5.66 -0.46
N LEU A 190 11.21 -6.71 -0.34
CA LEU A 190 10.84 -7.35 0.91
C LEU A 190 12.05 -7.65 1.79
N GLU A 191 13.06 -8.31 1.24
CA GLU A 191 14.22 -8.77 2.01
C GLU A 191 15.05 -7.60 2.54
N GLN A 192 15.20 -6.52 1.76
CA GLN A 192 15.84 -5.28 2.21
C GLN A 192 15.06 -4.64 3.36
N LEU A 193 13.73 -4.61 3.29
CA LEU A 193 12.90 -4.06 4.37
C LEU A 193 13.00 -4.87 5.65
N LEU A 194 13.00 -6.20 5.56
CA LEU A 194 13.17 -7.09 6.71
C LEU A 194 14.53 -6.88 7.39
N GLN A 195 15.58 -6.63 6.61
CA GLN A 195 16.91 -6.32 7.14
C GLN A 195 16.97 -4.95 7.83
N SER A 196 16.20 -3.97 7.34
CA SER A 196 16.18 -2.59 7.84
C SER A 196 15.43 -2.37 9.16
N LEU A 197 14.66 -3.35 9.65
CA LEU A 197 13.80 -3.20 10.83
C LEU A 197 14.56 -3.32 12.15
N GLY A 198 14.55 -2.25 12.95
CA GLY A 198 15.14 -2.24 14.29
C GLY A 198 16.67 -2.26 14.31
N GLN A 199 17.28 -1.64 13.30
CA GLN A 199 18.71 -1.31 13.28
C GLN A 199 19.01 -0.01 14.01
#